data_AF-A0A967SDK3-F1
#
_entry.id   AF-A0A967SDK3-F1
#
_cell.length_a   1.000
_cell.length_b   1.000
_cell.length_c   1.000
_cell.angle_alpha   90.00
_cell.angle_beta   90.00
_cell.angle_gamma   90.00
#
_symmetry.space_group_name_H-M   'P 1'
#
loop_
_entity.id
_entity.type
_entity.pdbx_description
1 polymer ?
#
loop_
_entity_poly.entity_id
_entity_poly.type
_entity_poly.pdbx_seq_one_letter_code
_entity_poly.pdbx_strand_id
1 'polypeptide(L)' 'GDVDGVDELLADMDEYLELLDGMGWGGWVRFDPSIVRGLAYYTGPVFEIFDRRGALRAVCGGGRY' A
#
# COMPACT_ATOMS: atom_id res chain seq x y z
N GLY A 1 17.06 -7.11 -15.96
CA GLY A 1 16.76 -7.65 -14.63
C GLY A 1 15.45 -8.35 -14.78
N ASP A 2 15.38 -9.61 -14.39
CA ASP A 2 14.17 -10.42 -14.37
C ASP A 2 13.04 -9.61 -13.71
N VAL A 3 12.00 -9.26 -14.48
CA VAL A 3 10.77 -8.63 -13.95
C VAL A 3 9.63 -9.64 -13.84
N ASP A 4 9.97 -10.93 -13.95
CA ASP A 4 9.03 -12.03 -13.77
C ASP A 4 8.45 -11.94 -12.36
N GLY A 5 7.12 -11.83 -12.24
CA GLY A 5 6.41 -11.67 -10.97
C GLY A 5 5.87 -10.27 -10.66
N VAL A 6 6.29 -9.21 -11.38
CA VAL A 6 5.79 -7.85 -11.12
C VAL A 6 4.33 -7.70 -11.55
N ASP A 7 3.97 -8.30 -12.67
CA ASP A 7 2.59 -8.24 -13.19
C ASP A 7 1.62 -8.95 -12.25
N GLU A 8 2.02 -10.09 -11.66
CA GLU A 8 1.25 -10.81 -10.65
C GLU A 8 1.09 -9.98 -9.37
N LEU A 9 2.16 -9.33 -8.89
CA LEU A 9 2.09 -8.46 -7.72
C LEU A 9 1.20 -7.23 -7.95
N LEU A 10 1.21 -6.68 -9.16
CA LEU A 10 0.32 -5.56 -9.52
C LEU A 10 -1.14 -6.03 -9.58
N ALA A 11 -1.41 -7.21 -10.14
CA ALA A 11 -2.74 -7.80 -10.14
C ALA A 11 -3.27 -8.05 -8.72
N ASP A 12 -2.42 -8.55 -7.81
CA ASP A 12 -2.76 -8.67 -6.39
C ASP A 12 -3.12 -7.30 -5.79
N MET A 13 -2.38 -6.24 -6.15
CA MET A 13 -2.64 -4.88 -5.63
C MET A 13 -3.95 -4.31 -6.16
N ASP A 14 -4.27 -4.56 -7.41
CA ASP A 14 -5.56 -4.17 -8.00
C ASP A 14 -6.72 -4.84 -7.25
N GLU A 15 -6.61 -6.12 -6.91
CA GLU A 15 -7.63 -6.83 -6.10
C GLU A 15 -7.82 -6.16 -4.72
N TYR A 16 -6.73 -5.79 -4.03
CA TYR A 16 -6.84 -5.07 -2.75
C TYR A 16 -7.53 -3.71 -2.90
N LEU A 17 -7.23 -2.97 -3.96
CA LEU A 17 -7.84 -1.66 -4.21
C LEU A 17 -9.34 -1.80 -4.53
N GLU A 18 -9.73 -2.80 -5.31
CA GLU A 18 -11.14 -3.12 -5.58
C GLU A 18 -11.91 -3.49 -4.31
N LEU A 19 -11.32 -4.32 -3.44
CA LEU A 19 -11.90 -4.67 -2.15
C LEU A 19 -12.12 -3.43 -1.27
N LEU A 20 -11.13 -2.53 -1.20
CA LEU A 20 -11.23 -1.29 -0.43
C LEU A 20 -12.29 -0.36 -1.02
N ASP A 21 -12.42 -0.29 -2.34
CA ASP A 21 -13.47 0.49 -3.00
C ASP A 21 -14.86 -0.08 -2.72
N GLY A 22 -15.03 -1.41 -2.79
CA GLY A 22 -16.26 -2.11 -2.44
C GLY A 22 -16.69 -1.90 -0.98
N MET A 23 -15.75 -1.63 -0.07
CA MET A 23 -16.02 -1.25 1.33
C MET A 23 -16.32 0.25 1.51
N GLY A 24 -16.23 1.07 0.45
CA GLY A 24 -16.44 2.52 0.47
C GLY A 24 -15.21 3.34 0.88
N TRP A 25 -14.02 2.73 0.89
CA TRP A 25 -12.76 3.37 1.30
C TRP A 25 -11.91 3.87 0.14
N GLY A 26 -12.29 3.59 -1.12
CA GLY A 26 -11.50 3.93 -2.31
C GLY A 26 -11.09 5.41 -2.38
N GLY A 27 -11.98 6.33 -2.01
CA GLY A 27 -11.68 7.77 -1.95
C GLY A 27 -10.69 8.21 -0.86
N TRP A 28 -10.23 7.29 -0.01
CA TRP A 28 -9.27 7.52 1.06
C TRP A 28 -7.93 6.82 0.83
N VAL A 29 -7.84 5.99 -0.20
CA VAL A 29 -6.68 5.14 -0.49
C VAL A 29 -5.98 5.67 -1.74
N ARG A 30 -4.65 5.66 -1.71
CA ARG A 30 -3.82 5.98 -2.87
C ARG A 30 -2.68 4.96 -2.95
N PHE A 31 -2.52 4.34 -4.11
CA PHE A 31 -1.37 3.50 -4.37
C PHE A 31 -0.11 4.35 -4.58
N ASP A 32 0.96 4.02 -3.87
CA ASP A 32 2.26 4.68 -3.97
C ASP A 32 3.40 3.66 -3.86
N PRO A 33 4.07 3.30 -4.98
CA PRO A 33 5.15 2.32 -4.97
C PRO A 33 6.44 2.85 -4.34
N SER A 34 6.52 4.13 -3.95
CA SER A 34 7.68 4.70 -3.24
C SER A 34 7.64 4.45 -1.73
N ILE A 35 6.50 4.01 -1.19
CA ILE A 35 6.37 3.65 0.22
C ILE A 35 7.16 2.37 0.49
N VAL A 36 8.33 2.55 1.09
CA VAL A 36 9.16 1.46 1.61
C VAL A 36 9.30 1.62 3.12
N ARG A 37 8.88 0.60 3.88
CA ARG A 37 9.02 0.61 5.33
C ARG A 37 10.42 0.08 5.69
N GLY A 38 11.16 0.84 6.52
CA GLY A 38 12.57 0.58 6.84
C GLY A 38 12.84 -0.66 7.72
N LEU A 39 11.91 -1.61 7.78
CA LEU A 39 12.03 -2.82 8.56
C LEU A 39 11.90 -4.01 7.61
N ALA A 40 12.97 -4.79 7.49
CA ALA A 40 13.11 -5.90 6.55
C ALA A 40 12.18 -7.10 6.82
N TYR A 41 11.21 -6.98 7.74
CA TYR A 41 10.30 -8.06 8.11
C TYR A 41 8.96 -8.03 7.36
N TYR A 42 8.71 -7.03 6.50
CA TYR A 42 7.51 -7.05 5.66
C TYR A 42 7.78 -7.85 4.39
N THR A 43 6.97 -8.89 4.17
CA THR A 43 7.09 -9.81 3.03
C THR A 43 6.04 -9.56 1.95
N GLY A 44 5.17 -8.56 2.15
CA GLY A 44 4.10 -8.23 1.22
C GLY A 44 3.66 -6.76 1.33
N PRO A 45 2.39 -6.45 1.02
CA PRO A 45 1.90 -5.08 0.92
C PRO A 45 2.04 -4.33 2.23
N VAL A 46 2.43 -3.05 2.12
CA VAL A 46 2.56 -2.12 3.25
C VAL A 46 1.67 -0.91 3.02
N PHE A 47 1.28 -0.26 4.11
CA PHE A 47 0.50 0.98 4.04
C PHE A 47 0.96 1.97 5.11
N GLU A 48 0.74 3.25 4.82
CA GLU A 48 0.92 4.36 5.74
C GLU A 48 -0.33 5.24 5.73
N ILE A 49 -0.73 5.71 6.90
CA ILE A 49 -1.86 6.63 7.06
C ILE A 49 -1.31 8.00 7.40
N PHE A 50 -1.72 8.99 6.63
CA PHE A 50 -1.33 10.37 6.79
C PHE A 50 -2.53 11.25 7.13
N ASP A 51 -2.25 12.37 7.81
CA ASP A 51 -3.21 13.47 7.89
C ASP A 51 -3.45 14.04 6.49
N ARG A 52 -4.70 14.40 6.19
CA ARG A 52 -5.09 14.97 4.89
C ARG A 52 -4.43 16.32 4.57
N ARG A 53 -3.97 17.06 5.59
CA ARG A 53 -3.25 18.32 5.38
C ARG A 53 -1.76 18.12 5.12
N GLY A 54 -1.25 16.88 5.20
CA GLY A 54 0.17 16.57 4.99
C GLY A 54 1.11 17.26 5.98
N ALA A 55 0.59 17.80 7.08
CA ALA A 55 1.36 18.63 8.01
C ALA A 55 2.12 17.79 9.05
N LEU A 56 1.78 16.50 9.16
CA LEU A 56 2.32 15.58 10.14
C LEU A 56 3.00 14.39 9.45
N ARG A 57 3.99 13.82 10.13
CA ARG A 57 4.52 12.48 9.82
C ARG A 57 3.40 11.43 9.84
N ALA A 58 3.66 10.27 9.23
CA ALA A 58 2.72 9.14 9.23
C ALA A 58 2.13 8.89 10.64
N VAL A 59 0.79 8.85 10.70
CA VAL A 59 0.00 8.68 11.92
C VAL A 59 0.06 7.23 12.37
N CYS A 60 -0.05 6.30 11.41
CA CYS A 60 0.23 4.89 11.62
C CYS A 60 0.70 4.25 10.31
N GLY A 61 1.22 3.03 10.42
CA GLY A 61 1.59 2.23 9.26
C GLY A 61 1.67 0.77 9.65
N GLY A 62 1.42 -0.09 8.67
CA GLY A 62 1.40 -1.53 8.85
C GLY A 62 1.69 -2.23 7.54
N GLY A 63 1.59 -3.54 7.56
CA GLY A 63 1.81 -4.35 6.37
C GLY A 63 1.82 -5.83 6.69
N ARG A 64 1.81 -6.63 5.63
CA ARG A 64 1.95 -8.08 5.72
C ARG A 64 3.38 -8.44 6.09
N TYR A 65 3.54 -9.13 7.22
CA TYR A 65 4.81 -9.67 7.70
C TYR A 65 4.95 -11.13 7.28
#